data_AF-A0A8C5K3K9-F1
#
_entry.id   AF-A0A8C5K3K9-F1
#
_cell.length_a   1.000
_cell.length_b   1.000
_cell.length_c   1.000
_cell.angle_alpha   90.00
_cell.angle_beta   90.00
_cell.angle_gamma   90.00
#
_symmetry.space_group_name_H-M   'P 1'
#
loop_
_entity.id
_entity.type
_entity.pdbx_description
1 polymer ?
#
loop_
_entity_poly.entity_id
_entity_poly.type
_entity_poly.pdbx_seq_one_letter_code
_entity_poly.pdbx_strand_id
1 'polypeptide(L)'
;MCKSVTTDEWKKVFYEKMEEAKPADSWDFIIDPNLKHNVLAPGWKQYLELHASGRFHCSWCWHTWQSPHVVILFHMYLDRAQRAGSVRMRVFKQLCYECGTARLDESSMLEENIESLVDNLITSLREQCYGEPGGHYRIHVASRQDNRRHRGEFCEACQEGIVHWKPSEKLLEEEATTYTFSRAPSPTKPQAEASSGCNFCSIPWCLFWATVLLLIIYLQFSFRSSI
;
A
#
# COMPACT_ATOMS: atom_id res chain seq x y z
N MET A 1 7.99 26.34 -3.52
CA MET A 1 6.58 26.15 -3.91
C MET A 1 6.41 24.72 -4.38
N CYS A 2 5.72 23.88 -3.59
CA CYS A 2 5.30 22.57 -4.07
C CYS A 2 4.19 22.82 -5.10
N LYS A 3 4.34 22.34 -6.33
CA LYS A 3 3.29 22.42 -7.34
C LYS A 3 2.25 21.36 -7.00
N SER A 4 0.99 21.78 -6.83
CA SER A 4 -0.12 20.83 -6.74
C SER A 4 -0.27 20.17 -8.10
N VAL A 5 -0.22 18.84 -8.13
CA VAL A 5 -0.54 18.10 -9.35
C VAL A 5 -2.00 18.37 -9.68
N THR A 6 -2.24 18.95 -10.85
CA THR A 6 -3.58 19.35 -11.28
C THR A 6 -4.24 18.22 -12.09
N THR A 7 -5.57 18.29 -12.21
CA THR A 7 -6.35 17.47 -13.13
C THR A 7 -5.78 17.49 -14.55
N ASP A 8 -5.21 18.63 -14.97
CA ASP A 8 -4.68 18.82 -16.32
C ASP A 8 -3.38 18.03 -16.54
N GLU A 9 -2.51 17.92 -15.54
CA GLU A 9 -1.27 17.14 -15.64
C GLU A 9 -1.56 15.65 -15.82
N TRP A 10 -2.50 15.11 -15.03
CA TRP A 10 -2.96 13.72 -15.18
C TRP A 10 -3.53 13.44 -16.57
N LYS A 11 -4.46 14.30 -17.02
CA LYS A 11 -5.06 14.17 -18.34
C LYS A 11 -4.01 14.23 -19.44
N LYS A 12 -3.10 15.20 -19.37
CA LYS A 12 -2.03 15.38 -20.35
C LYS A 12 -1.19 14.11 -20.47
N VAL A 13 -0.61 13.63 -19.37
CA VAL A 13 0.27 12.45 -19.38
C VAL A 13 -0.48 11.20 -19.82
N PHE A 14 -1.74 11.04 -19.39
CA PHE A 14 -2.61 9.95 -19.84
C PHE A 14 -2.82 9.99 -21.35
N TYR A 15 -3.23 11.12 -21.91
CA TYR A 15 -3.49 11.22 -23.35
C TYR A 15 -2.23 11.02 -24.20
N GLU A 16 -1.10 11.60 -23.80
CA GLU A 16 0.18 11.42 -24.50
C GLU A 16 0.57 9.93 -24.57
N LYS A 17 0.54 9.22 -23.43
CA LYS A 17 0.91 7.80 -23.39
C LYS A 17 -0.14 6.88 -24.02
N MET A 18 -1.43 7.25 -23.94
CA MET A 18 -2.51 6.47 -24.55
C MET A 18 -2.50 6.57 -26.07
N GLU A 19 -2.18 7.75 -26.62
CA GLU A 19 -1.98 7.95 -28.06
C GLU A 19 -0.84 7.07 -28.59
N GLU A 20 0.27 6.97 -27.86
CA GLU A 20 1.36 6.04 -28.21
C GLU A 20 0.93 4.57 -28.11
N ALA A 21 0.18 4.21 -27.06
CA ALA A 21 -0.19 2.81 -26.80
C ALA A 21 -1.30 2.30 -27.72
N LYS A 22 -2.29 3.15 -28.06
CA LYS A 22 -3.48 2.84 -28.88
C LYS A 22 -3.90 4.04 -29.74
N PRO A 23 -3.12 4.42 -30.77
CA PRO A 23 -3.35 5.63 -31.58
C PRO A 23 -4.66 5.64 -32.39
N ALA A 24 -5.36 4.51 -32.45
CA ALA A 24 -6.56 4.37 -33.25
C ALA A 24 -7.83 4.20 -32.39
N ASP A 25 -7.72 4.36 -31.07
CA ASP A 25 -8.83 4.35 -30.14
C ASP A 25 -8.90 5.69 -29.39
N SER A 26 -10.10 6.23 -29.21
CA SER A 26 -10.30 7.46 -28.43
C SER A 26 -10.52 7.12 -26.96
N TRP A 27 -9.99 7.96 -26.07
CA TRP A 27 -10.12 7.76 -24.62
C TRP A 27 -10.53 9.04 -23.91
N ASP A 28 -11.47 8.92 -22.99
CA ASP A 28 -11.83 9.97 -22.04
C ASP A 28 -11.23 9.69 -20.66
N PHE A 29 -10.73 10.74 -19.99
CA PHE A 29 -10.19 10.65 -18.63
C PHE A 29 -10.92 11.63 -17.71
N ILE A 30 -11.60 11.09 -16.70
CA ILE A 30 -12.51 11.84 -15.82
C ILE A 30 -12.05 11.64 -14.38
N ILE A 31 -11.89 12.73 -13.63
CA ILE A 31 -11.67 12.66 -12.18
C ILE A 31 -13.03 12.76 -11.51
N ASP A 32 -13.43 11.70 -10.80
CA ASP A 32 -14.71 11.60 -10.12
C ASP A 32 -14.48 11.34 -8.62
N PRO A 33 -14.59 12.36 -7.75
CA PRO A 33 -14.37 12.19 -6.31
C PRO A 33 -15.41 11.30 -5.63
N ASN A 34 -16.52 10.99 -6.31
CA ASN A 34 -17.60 10.16 -5.78
C ASN A 34 -17.50 8.69 -6.24
N LEU A 35 -16.49 8.33 -7.04
CA LEU A 35 -16.30 6.98 -7.55
C LEU A 35 -16.16 5.97 -6.40
N LYS A 36 -16.96 4.91 -6.40
CA LYS A 36 -16.99 3.92 -5.31
C LYS A 36 -16.24 2.64 -5.67
N HIS A 37 -15.46 2.15 -4.72
CA HIS A 37 -14.77 0.87 -4.85
C HIS A 37 -15.77 -0.28 -4.91
N ASN A 38 -15.56 -1.24 -5.82
CA ASN A 38 -16.40 -2.42 -6.05
C ASN A 38 -17.86 -2.16 -6.46
N VAL A 39 -18.20 -0.92 -6.86
CA VAL A 39 -19.51 -0.58 -7.42
C VAL A 39 -19.34 -0.22 -8.89
N LEU A 40 -19.45 -1.21 -9.77
CA LEU A 40 -19.17 -1.09 -11.20
C LEU A 40 -20.45 -1.20 -12.02
N ALA A 41 -20.57 -0.36 -13.05
CA ALA A 41 -21.58 -0.56 -14.09
C ALA A 41 -21.20 -1.77 -14.99
N PRO A 42 -22.16 -2.40 -15.68
CA PRO A 42 -21.88 -3.53 -16.55
C PRO A 42 -20.79 -3.24 -17.59
N GLY A 43 -19.84 -4.16 -17.75
CA GLY A 43 -18.71 -4.01 -18.67
C GLY A 43 -17.52 -3.22 -18.13
N TRP A 44 -17.69 -2.44 -17.05
CA TRP A 44 -16.59 -1.72 -16.43
C TRP A 44 -15.64 -2.66 -15.68
N LYS A 45 -14.37 -2.31 -15.70
CA LYS A 45 -13.26 -2.97 -15.03
C LYS A 45 -12.69 -2.05 -13.95
N GLN A 46 -12.00 -2.63 -12.97
CA GLN A 46 -11.45 -1.88 -11.85
C GLN A 46 -9.94 -2.13 -11.73
N TYR A 47 -9.20 -1.05 -11.47
CA TYR A 47 -7.81 -1.10 -11.06
C TYR A 47 -7.62 -0.26 -9.80
N LEU A 48 -6.92 -0.82 -8.81
CA LEU A 48 -6.54 -0.15 -7.59
C LEU A 48 -5.03 -0.02 -7.54
N GLU A 49 -4.54 1.20 -7.46
CA GLU A 49 -3.18 1.51 -7.06
C GLU A 49 -3.16 1.67 -5.54
N LEU A 50 -2.41 0.84 -4.82
CA LEU A 50 -2.43 0.77 -3.35
C LEU A 50 -1.20 1.42 -2.68
N HIS A 51 -0.16 1.69 -3.48
CA HIS A 51 1.18 2.06 -3.00
C HIS A 51 1.68 3.37 -3.61
N ALA A 52 0.73 4.24 -3.99
CA ALA A 52 1.06 5.58 -4.41
C ALA A 52 1.61 6.38 -3.20
N SER A 53 2.71 7.10 -3.40
CA SER A 53 3.29 8.05 -2.45
C SER A 53 2.81 9.50 -2.63
N GLY A 54 2.05 10.02 -1.67
CA GLY A 54 1.58 11.42 -1.68
C GLY A 54 2.23 12.30 -0.61
N ARG A 55 2.23 13.62 -0.83
CA ARG A 55 2.50 14.64 0.19
C ARG A 55 1.22 15.40 0.52
N PHE A 56 0.74 15.27 1.74
CA PHE A 56 -0.46 15.93 2.20
C PHE A 56 -0.10 17.21 2.94
N HIS A 57 -0.95 18.22 2.76
CA HIS A 57 -0.89 19.48 3.49
C HIS A 57 -2.26 19.71 4.12
N CYS A 58 -2.28 20.18 5.37
CA CYS A 58 -3.50 20.60 6.04
C CYS A 58 -3.62 22.12 5.98
N SER A 59 -4.64 22.63 5.30
CA SER A 59 -4.90 24.08 5.23
C SER A 59 -5.20 24.72 6.59
N TRP A 60 -5.67 23.93 7.57
CA TRP A 60 -6.08 24.43 8.88
C TRP A 60 -4.91 24.60 9.86
N CYS A 61 -4.14 23.52 10.11
CA CYS A 61 -3.03 23.52 11.06
C CYS A 61 -1.65 23.65 10.39
N TRP A 62 -1.62 23.77 9.06
CA TRP A 62 -0.41 23.87 8.24
C TRP A 62 0.51 22.65 8.30
N HIS A 63 0.09 21.59 9.00
CA HIS A 63 0.82 20.35 9.07
C HIS A 63 0.97 19.72 7.68
N THR A 64 2.16 19.21 7.40
CA THR A 64 2.49 18.56 6.14
C THR A 64 3.09 17.19 6.45
N TRP A 65 2.61 16.15 5.77
CA TRP A 65 3.11 14.79 5.94
C TRP A 65 3.22 14.07 4.60
N GLN A 66 4.10 13.08 4.51
CA GLN A 66 4.15 12.17 3.37
C GLN A 66 3.44 10.88 3.74
N SER A 67 2.87 10.20 2.75
CA SER A 67 2.24 8.91 2.96
C SER A 67 2.57 7.96 1.81
N PRO A 68 3.10 6.76 2.10
CA PRO A 68 3.45 5.75 1.11
C PRO A 68 2.26 4.86 0.69
N HIS A 69 1.07 5.23 1.16
CA HIS A 69 -0.15 4.43 1.13
C HIS A 69 -1.33 5.26 0.62
N VAL A 70 -1.11 6.02 -0.44
CA VAL A 70 -2.20 6.67 -1.18
C VAL A 70 -2.85 5.60 -2.05
N VAL A 71 -4.18 5.57 -2.01
CA VAL A 71 -4.96 4.69 -2.89
C VAL A 71 -5.52 5.51 -4.05
N ILE A 72 -5.39 4.99 -5.26
CA ILE A 72 -6.05 5.54 -6.44
C ILE A 72 -6.93 4.47 -7.05
N LEU A 73 -8.21 4.77 -7.20
CA LEU A 73 -9.18 3.92 -7.85
C LEU A 73 -9.38 4.36 -9.29
N PHE A 74 -9.29 3.39 -10.19
CA PHE A 74 -9.63 3.55 -11.59
C PHE A 74 -10.77 2.62 -11.96
N HIS A 75 -11.82 3.18 -12.55
CA HIS A 75 -12.83 2.44 -13.29
C HIS A 75 -12.58 2.64 -14.77
N MET A 76 -12.52 1.54 -15.53
CA MET A 76 -12.13 1.54 -16.93
C MET A 76 -13.20 0.86 -17.75
N TYR A 77 -13.52 1.42 -18.91
CA TYR A 77 -14.45 0.84 -19.86
C TYR A 77 -13.94 1.03 -21.27
N LEU A 78 -14.15 0.02 -22.12
CA LEU A 78 -13.80 0.06 -23.53
C LEU A 78 -14.95 -0.51 -24.35
N ASP A 79 -15.53 0.32 -25.21
CA ASP A 79 -16.39 -0.13 -26.30
C ASP A 79 -15.51 -0.48 -27.51
N ARG A 80 -15.32 -1.79 -27.74
CA ARG A 80 -14.51 -2.29 -28.87
C ARG A 80 -15.12 -2.00 -30.23
N ALA A 81 -16.46 -1.87 -30.32
CA ALA A 81 -17.12 -1.59 -31.59
C ALA A 81 -16.94 -0.13 -32.00
N GLN A 82 -17.04 0.78 -31.02
CA GLN A 82 -16.84 2.22 -31.24
C GLN A 82 -15.38 2.65 -31.17
N ARG A 83 -14.48 1.76 -30.72
CA ARG A 83 -13.06 2.06 -30.46
C ARG A 83 -12.90 3.25 -29.51
N ALA A 84 -13.80 3.34 -28.54
CA ALA A 84 -13.88 4.43 -27.59
C ALA A 84 -13.84 3.89 -26.17
N GLY A 85 -12.97 4.46 -25.35
CA GLY A 85 -12.77 4.08 -23.95
C GLY A 85 -13.01 5.23 -22.99
N SER A 86 -13.25 4.89 -21.73
CA SER A 86 -13.39 5.86 -20.66
C SER A 86 -12.68 5.36 -19.40
N VAL A 87 -11.93 6.24 -18.77
CA VAL A 87 -11.33 6.06 -17.45
C VAL A 87 -11.93 7.06 -16.49
N ARG A 88 -12.38 6.58 -15.33
CA ARG A 88 -12.74 7.40 -14.17
C ARG A 88 -11.74 7.16 -13.07
N MET A 89 -11.22 8.23 -12.48
CA MET A 89 -10.22 8.19 -11.43
C MET A 89 -10.75 8.84 -10.14
N ARG A 90 -10.47 8.21 -9.00
CA ARG A 90 -10.59 8.82 -7.67
C ARG A 90 -9.30 8.61 -6.89
N VAL A 91 -8.74 9.69 -6.37
CA VAL A 91 -7.65 9.64 -5.39
C VAL A 91 -8.27 9.68 -4.01
N PHE A 92 -8.00 8.67 -3.18
CA PHE A 92 -8.44 8.64 -1.79
C PHE A 92 -7.59 9.57 -0.95
N LYS A 93 -8.26 10.37 -0.12
CA LYS A 93 -7.67 11.40 0.71
C LYS A 93 -7.19 10.83 2.04
N GLN A 94 -6.35 11.60 2.72
CA GLN A 94 -5.93 11.31 4.08
C GLN A 94 -6.25 12.49 4.97
N LEU A 95 -6.86 12.22 6.12
CA LEU A 95 -7.18 13.21 7.13
C LEU A 95 -5.89 13.64 7.85
N CYS A 96 -5.83 14.93 8.19
CA CYS A 96 -4.74 15.42 9.02
C CYS A 96 -4.84 14.82 10.42
N TYR A 97 -3.79 14.13 10.82
CA TYR A 97 -3.76 13.42 12.08
C TYR A 97 -3.38 14.27 13.30
N GLU A 98 -2.89 15.49 13.10
CA GLU A 98 -2.52 16.38 14.20
C GLU A 98 -3.75 17.12 14.75
N CYS A 99 -4.58 17.68 13.87
CA CYS A 99 -5.79 18.37 14.29
C CYS A 99 -7.03 17.47 14.28
N GLY A 100 -7.04 16.37 13.52
CA GLY A 100 -8.21 15.48 13.37
C GLY A 100 -9.46 16.16 12.79
N THR A 101 -9.38 17.45 12.44
CA THR A 101 -10.51 18.32 12.07
C THR A 101 -10.47 18.77 10.62
N ALA A 102 -9.43 18.42 9.87
CA ALA A 102 -9.32 18.84 8.48
C ALA A 102 -10.52 18.27 7.69
N ARG A 103 -11.37 19.17 7.15
CA ARG A 103 -12.39 18.79 6.18
C ARG A 103 -11.67 18.10 5.02
N LEU A 104 -12.21 16.98 4.57
CA LEU A 104 -11.73 16.20 3.42
C LEU A 104 -11.47 17.09 2.18
N ASP A 105 -12.09 18.26 2.09
CA ASP A 105 -12.10 19.09 0.89
C ASP A 105 -10.75 19.73 0.51
N GLU A 106 -9.78 19.84 1.43
CA GLU A 106 -8.55 20.63 1.20
C GLU A 106 -7.25 19.92 1.60
N SER A 107 -7.18 18.60 1.49
CA SER A 107 -5.94 17.87 1.79
C SER A 107 -5.62 16.79 0.78
N SER A 108 -4.80 17.13 -0.22
CA SER A 108 -3.92 16.18 -0.92
C SER A 108 -3.04 16.91 -1.93
N MET A 109 -1.72 16.70 -1.87
CA MET A 109 -0.87 16.79 -3.06
C MET A 109 -0.34 15.39 -3.35
N LEU A 110 -0.67 14.84 -4.49
CA LEU A 110 0.03 13.64 -4.97
C LEU A 110 1.37 14.11 -5.53
N GLU A 111 2.45 14.04 -4.75
CA GLU A 111 3.79 14.41 -5.21
C GLU A 111 4.50 13.14 -5.65
N GLU A 112 4.15 12.71 -6.85
CA GLU A 112 4.50 11.40 -7.34
C GLU A 112 4.81 11.42 -8.83
N ASN A 113 5.50 10.37 -9.31
CA ASN A 113 5.75 10.23 -10.73
C ASN A 113 4.45 9.82 -11.45
N ILE A 114 3.63 10.82 -11.80
CA ILE A 114 2.37 10.65 -12.56
C ILE A 114 2.61 9.74 -13.77
N GLU A 115 3.76 9.87 -14.43
CA GLU A 115 4.10 9.04 -15.58
C GLU A 115 4.08 7.55 -15.23
N SER A 116 4.70 7.18 -14.10
CA SER A 116 4.73 5.79 -13.64
C SER A 116 3.34 5.27 -13.22
N LEU A 117 2.52 6.12 -12.61
CA LEU A 117 1.14 5.76 -12.25
C LEU A 117 0.28 5.56 -13.51
N VAL A 118 0.45 6.42 -14.50
CA VAL A 118 -0.20 6.31 -15.80
C VAL A 118 0.30 5.08 -16.56
N ASP A 119 1.59 4.74 -16.49
CA ASP A 119 2.13 3.50 -17.08
C ASP A 119 1.49 2.25 -16.47
N ASN A 120 1.31 2.23 -15.15
CA ASN A 120 0.60 1.16 -14.46
C ASN A 120 -0.88 1.08 -14.90
N LEU A 121 -1.54 2.24 -15.04
CA LEU A 121 -2.92 2.32 -15.55
C LEU A 121 -3.02 1.79 -16.98
N ILE A 122 -2.12 2.20 -17.89
CA ILE A 122 -2.11 1.73 -19.28
C ILE A 122 -1.85 0.24 -19.35
N THR A 123 -0.93 -0.27 -18.53
CA THR A 123 -0.70 -1.72 -18.40
C THR A 123 -1.99 -2.43 -18.00
N SER A 124 -2.71 -1.91 -17.00
CA SER A 124 -4.01 -2.46 -16.57
C SER A 124 -5.09 -2.35 -17.65
N LEU A 125 -5.11 -1.28 -18.44
CA LEU A 125 -6.03 -1.14 -19.58
C LEU A 125 -5.77 -2.22 -20.64
N ARG A 126 -4.50 -2.47 -20.97
CA ARG A 126 -4.11 -3.50 -21.93
C ARG A 126 -4.51 -4.90 -21.46
N GLU A 127 -4.23 -5.22 -20.19
CA GLU A 127 -4.62 -6.48 -19.56
C GLU A 127 -6.14 -6.67 -19.53
N GLN A 128 -6.85 -5.75 -18.90
CA GLN A 128 -8.24 -5.97 -18.50
C GLN A 128 -9.26 -5.59 -19.58
N CYS A 129 -8.94 -4.58 -20.42
CA CYS A 129 -9.87 -4.09 -21.44
C CYS A 129 -9.54 -4.67 -22.83
N TYR A 130 -8.25 -4.74 -23.19
CA TYR A 130 -7.82 -5.27 -24.50
C TYR A 130 -7.53 -6.77 -24.48
N GLY A 131 -7.27 -7.38 -23.33
CA GLY A 131 -6.88 -8.80 -23.23
C GLY A 131 -5.46 -9.05 -23.73
N GLU A 132 -4.63 -8.02 -23.78
CA GLU A 132 -3.22 -8.11 -24.11
C GLU A 132 -2.40 -8.42 -22.85
N PRO A 133 -1.31 -9.18 -22.94
CA PRO A 133 -0.42 -9.34 -21.79
C PRO A 133 0.14 -7.97 -21.39
N GLY A 134 -0.17 -7.53 -20.17
CA GLY A 134 0.51 -6.40 -19.57
C GLY A 134 1.96 -6.75 -19.33
N GLY A 135 2.85 -5.76 -19.45
CA GLY A 135 4.26 -5.97 -19.19
C GLY A 135 4.49 -6.62 -17.82
N HIS A 136 5.58 -7.39 -17.69
CA HIS A 136 5.85 -8.21 -16.51
C HIS A 136 6.20 -7.42 -15.24
N TYR A 137 6.22 -6.09 -15.29
CA TYR A 137 6.54 -5.25 -14.15
C TYR A 137 5.49 -4.14 -13.99
N ARG A 138 4.68 -4.23 -12.93
CA ARG A 138 4.07 -3.01 -12.38
C ARG A 138 5.22 -2.21 -11.77
N ILE A 139 5.39 -0.96 -12.20
CA ILE A 139 6.43 -0.13 -11.62
C ILE A 139 6.01 0.13 -10.18
N HIS A 140 6.76 -0.44 -9.23
CA HIS A 140 6.66 -0.02 -7.85
C HIS A 140 7.11 1.43 -7.80
N VAL A 141 6.14 2.34 -7.71
CA VAL A 141 6.44 3.76 -7.52
C VAL A 141 7.11 3.84 -6.17
N ALA A 142 8.44 3.97 -6.19
CA ALA A 142 9.28 3.77 -5.03
C ALA A 142 8.84 4.73 -3.93
N SER A 143 8.18 4.18 -2.91
CA SER A 143 7.91 4.95 -1.72
C SER A 143 9.21 5.19 -0.98
N ARG A 144 9.43 6.44 -0.55
CA ARG A 144 10.43 6.68 0.49
C ARG A 144 10.07 5.82 1.70
N GLN A 145 11.08 5.24 2.33
CA GLN A 145 10.91 4.32 3.43
C GLN A 145 10.47 5.10 4.66
N ASP A 146 9.17 5.37 4.78
CA ASP A 146 8.59 5.87 6.00
C ASP A 146 8.32 4.66 6.91
N ASN A 147 9.15 4.50 7.93
CA ASN A 147 9.00 3.44 8.94
C ASN A 147 7.75 3.67 9.83
N ARG A 148 6.99 4.74 9.63
CA ARG A 148 5.74 4.97 10.35
C ARG A 148 4.68 3.96 9.91
N ARG A 149 4.09 3.31 10.91
CA ARG A 149 2.94 2.41 10.72
C ARG A 149 1.79 3.19 10.07
N HIS A 150 1.21 2.64 9.01
CA HIS A 150 0.00 3.17 8.40
C HIS A 150 -1.12 3.31 9.43
N ARG A 151 -1.81 4.45 9.42
CA ARG A 151 -2.91 4.79 10.32
C ARG A 151 -4.22 4.82 9.57
N GLY A 152 -4.88 3.66 9.51
CA GLY A 152 -6.10 3.46 8.73
C GLY A 152 -7.25 4.36 9.15
N GLU A 153 -7.27 4.80 10.41
CA GLU A 153 -8.29 5.71 10.94
C GLU A 153 -8.22 7.12 10.32
N PHE A 154 -7.10 7.50 9.70
CA PHE A 154 -6.95 8.76 8.95
C PHE A 154 -6.92 8.54 7.43
N CYS A 155 -7.08 7.31 6.94
CA CYS A 155 -7.05 6.99 5.52
C CYS A 155 -8.47 6.77 5.00
N GLU A 156 -8.94 7.58 4.04
CA GLU A 156 -10.28 7.46 3.46
C GLU A 156 -10.50 6.07 2.84
N ALA A 157 -9.49 5.51 2.19
CA ALA A 157 -9.57 4.17 1.60
C ALA A 157 -9.81 3.09 2.66
N CYS A 158 -9.07 3.14 3.79
CA CYS A 158 -9.27 2.21 4.91
C CYS A 158 -10.65 2.37 5.55
N GLN A 159 -11.15 3.60 5.67
CA GLN A 159 -12.50 3.87 6.19
C GLN A 159 -13.59 3.32 5.24
N GLU A 160 -13.35 3.32 3.92
CA GLU A 160 -14.21 2.65 2.93
C GLU A 160 -13.95 1.13 2.83
N GLY A 161 -13.11 0.55 3.71
CA GLY A 161 -12.88 -0.90 3.80
C GLY A 161 -11.83 -1.44 2.83
N ILE A 162 -11.04 -0.59 2.17
CA ILE A 162 -9.94 -0.99 1.30
C ILE A 162 -8.72 -1.35 2.15
N VAL A 163 -8.23 -2.57 2.00
CA VAL A 163 -7.05 -3.07 2.72
C VAL A 163 -5.80 -2.78 1.91
N HIS A 164 -4.84 -2.06 2.48
CA HIS A 164 -3.50 -1.94 1.90
C HIS A 164 -2.78 -3.29 1.98
N TRP A 165 -2.58 -3.94 0.85
CA TRP A 165 -1.86 -5.21 0.75
C TRP A 165 -0.38 -5.03 1.12
N LYS A 166 0.28 -6.05 1.69
CA LYS A 166 1.73 -6.07 1.84
C LYS A 166 2.34 -6.87 0.68
N PRO A 167 3.21 -6.28 -0.16
CA PRO A 167 3.86 -6.98 -1.28
C PRO A 167 4.62 -8.27 -0.91
N SER A 168 4.94 -8.52 0.37
CA SER A 168 5.71 -9.68 0.80
C SER A 168 5.00 -11.03 0.69
N GLU A 169 3.67 -11.08 0.54
CA GLU A 169 2.94 -12.36 0.59
C GLU A 169 2.90 -13.10 -0.75
N LYS A 170 2.99 -12.42 -1.91
CA LYS A 170 2.95 -13.10 -3.22
C LYS A 170 4.29 -13.68 -3.68
N LEU A 171 5.41 -13.05 -3.35
CA LEU A 171 6.74 -13.59 -3.72
C LEU A 171 7.04 -14.89 -2.98
N LEU A 172 6.57 -15.04 -1.73
CA LEU A 172 6.73 -16.27 -0.96
C LEU A 172 5.84 -17.40 -1.48
N GLU A 173 4.64 -17.11 -1.99
CA GLU A 173 3.74 -18.13 -2.56
C GLU A 173 4.20 -18.63 -3.95
N GLU A 174 4.73 -17.75 -4.80
CA GLU A 174 5.35 -18.15 -6.09
C GLU A 174 6.68 -18.90 -5.89
N GLU A 175 7.52 -18.51 -4.93
CA GLU A 175 8.73 -19.26 -4.61
C GLU A 175 8.43 -20.62 -3.95
N ALA A 176 7.42 -20.69 -3.08
CA ALA A 176 7.04 -21.95 -2.41
C ALA A 176 6.41 -22.96 -3.38
N THR A 177 5.62 -22.51 -4.35
CA THR A 177 5.02 -23.40 -5.36
C THR A 177 6.05 -23.91 -6.37
N THR A 178 7.05 -23.10 -6.73
CA THR A 178 8.16 -23.51 -7.61
C THR A 178 9.08 -24.55 -6.95
N TYR A 179 9.33 -24.42 -5.64
CA TYR A 179 10.15 -25.36 -4.87
C TYR A 179 9.43 -26.70 -4.60
N THR A 180 8.11 -26.68 -4.42
CA THR A 180 7.35 -27.88 -4.02
C THR A 180 7.13 -28.86 -5.20
N PHE A 181 7.13 -28.37 -6.45
CA PHE A 181 6.92 -29.24 -7.62
C PHE A 181 8.18 -30.02 -8.06
N SER A 182 9.36 -29.69 -7.53
CA SER A 182 10.64 -30.21 -8.02
C SER A 182 11.21 -31.42 -7.28
N ARG A 183 10.48 -32.04 -6.33
CA ARG A 183 11.02 -33.19 -5.56
C ARG A 183 10.16 -34.44 -5.69
N ALA A 184 10.60 -35.36 -6.57
CA ALA A 184 10.17 -36.74 -6.55
C ALA A 184 10.71 -37.49 -5.31
N PRO A 185 9.99 -38.49 -4.76
CA PRO A 185 10.37 -39.18 -3.52
C PRO A 185 11.20 -40.46 -3.78
N SER A 186 12.17 -40.77 -2.89
CA SER A 186 12.64 -42.13 -2.46
C SER A 186 14.03 -42.04 -1.75
N PRO A 187 14.54 -43.06 -1.01
CA PRO A 187 14.00 -43.68 0.21
C PRO A 187 15.04 -43.83 1.39
N THR A 188 14.52 -43.86 2.63
CA THR A 188 14.97 -44.53 3.91
C THR A 188 16.43 -44.54 4.47
N LYS A 189 16.61 -43.89 5.66
CA LYS A 189 17.35 -44.17 6.96
C LYS A 189 18.76 -44.84 7.01
N PRO A 190 19.55 -44.80 8.14
CA PRO A 190 19.19 -44.42 9.54
C PRO A 190 20.10 -43.43 10.31
N GLN A 191 19.65 -43.13 11.53
CA GLN A 191 20.10 -42.22 12.60
C GLN A 191 21.60 -42.17 12.94
N ALA A 192 22.05 -40.99 13.40
CA ALA A 192 22.86 -40.82 14.61
C ALA A 192 22.65 -39.42 15.22
N GLU A 193 22.71 -39.37 16.55
CA GLU A 193 22.33 -38.29 17.45
C GLU A 193 23.37 -37.17 17.53
N ALA A 194 22.91 -35.93 17.76
CA ALA A 194 23.58 -34.99 18.67
C ALA A 194 22.59 -33.90 19.10
N SER A 195 22.21 -33.98 20.37
CA SER A 195 21.48 -32.96 21.12
C SER A 195 22.22 -31.61 21.11
N SER A 196 21.50 -30.51 20.94
CA SER A 196 21.64 -29.33 21.82
C SER A 196 20.52 -28.35 21.50
N GLY A 197 19.40 -28.49 22.20
CA GLY A 197 18.39 -27.44 22.28
C GLY A 197 18.84 -26.39 23.28
N CYS A 198 19.03 -25.16 22.82
CA CYS A 198 19.11 -24.00 23.71
C CYS A 198 17.88 -23.12 23.47
N ASN A 199 16.96 -23.21 24.43
CA ASN A 199 15.72 -22.46 24.52
C ASN A 199 16.00 -20.95 24.50
N PHE A 200 15.52 -20.28 23.47
CA PHE A 200 15.53 -18.83 23.35
C PHE A 200 14.32 -18.25 24.09
N CYS A 201 14.34 -18.23 25.43
CA CYS A 201 13.36 -17.50 26.24
C CYS A 201 13.90 -17.23 27.66
N SER A 202 13.63 -16.02 28.15
CA SER A 202 13.63 -15.63 29.58
C SER A 202 14.85 -14.91 30.20
N ILE A 203 15.74 -14.31 29.41
CA ILE A 203 16.75 -13.37 29.97
C ILE A 203 16.11 -12.11 30.61
N PRO A 204 14.99 -11.53 30.12
CA PRO A 204 14.40 -10.34 30.76
C PRO A 204 13.73 -10.63 32.11
N TRP A 205 13.20 -11.85 32.30
CA TRP A 205 12.37 -12.18 33.45
C TRP A 205 13.18 -12.53 34.71
N CYS A 206 14.36 -13.13 34.54
CA CYS A 206 15.27 -13.44 35.64
C CYS A 206 15.85 -12.18 36.29
N LEU A 207 16.19 -11.17 35.48
CA LEU A 207 16.70 -9.89 35.97
C LEU A 207 15.62 -9.12 36.74
N PHE A 208 14.36 -9.20 36.30
CA PHE A 208 13.24 -8.57 36.99
C PHE A 208 12.98 -9.19 38.38
N TRP A 209 12.99 -10.52 38.51
CA TRP A 209 12.81 -11.14 39.83
C TRP A 209 14.00 -10.91 40.77
N ALA A 210 15.22 -10.85 40.23
CA ALA A 210 16.41 -10.55 41.03
C ALA A 210 16.36 -9.14 41.65
N THR A 211 15.91 -8.12 40.89
CA THR A 211 15.78 -6.75 41.42
C THR A 211 14.66 -6.62 42.45
N VAL A 212 13.53 -7.31 42.25
CA VAL A 212 12.43 -7.35 43.22
C VAL A 212 12.88 -7.99 44.54
N LEU A 213 13.63 -9.08 44.49
CA LEU A 213 14.19 -9.72 45.71
C LEU A 213 15.15 -8.80 46.47
N LEU A 214 16.03 -8.09 45.77
CA LEU A 214 16.96 -7.14 46.40
C LEU A 214 16.24 -5.98 47.08
N LEU A 215 15.16 -5.47 46.48
CA LEU A 215 14.32 -4.42 47.07
C LEU A 215 13.62 -4.91 48.34
N ILE A 216 13.09 -6.14 48.34
CA ILE A 216 12.45 -6.72 49.53
C ILE A 216 13.47 -6.87 50.67
N ILE A 217 14.68 -7.35 50.39
CA ILE A 217 15.74 -7.48 51.41
C ILE A 217 16.13 -6.12 51.96
N TYR A 218 16.29 -5.10 51.11
CA TYR A 218 16.61 -3.74 51.54
C TYR A 218 15.52 -3.14 52.44
N LEU A 219 14.25 -3.35 52.12
CA LEU A 219 13.12 -2.89 52.94
C LEU A 219 13.10 -3.62 54.30
N GLN A 220 13.32 -4.93 54.33
CA GLN A 220 13.40 -5.68 55.60
C GLN A 220 14.55 -5.18 56.50
N PHE A 221 15.68 -4.81 55.90
CA PHE A 221 16.84 -4.31 56.66
C PHE A 221 16.62 -2.87 57.18
N SER A 222 16.02 -2.00 56.36
CA SER A 222 15.70 -0.63 56.78
C SER A 222 14.62 -0.59 57.87
N PHE A 223 13.62 -1.47 57.82
CA PHE A 223 12.63 -1.60 58.89
C PHE A 223 13.20 -2.19 60.19
N ARG A 224 14.18 -3.11 60.12
CA ARG A 224 14.88 -3.62 61.32
C ARG A 224 15.86 -2.64 61.96
N SER A 225 16.25 -1.59 61.24
CA SER A 225 17.20 -0.58 61.72
C SER A 225 16.51 0.61 62.41
N SER A 226 15.18 0.61 62.47
CA SER A 226 14.35 1.72 62.98
C SER A 226 13.55 1.37 64.25
N ILE A 227 13.98 0.34 64.99
CA ILE A 227 13.48 -0.01 66.34
C ILE A 227 14.66 0.02 67.31
#